data_AF-A0A7C4NL84-F1
#
_entry.id   AF-A0A7C4NL84-F1
#
_cell.length_a   1.000
_cell.length_b   1.000
_cell.length_c   1.000
_cell.angle_alpha   90.00
_cell.angle_beta   90.00
_cell.angle_gamma   90.00
#
_symmetry.space_group_name_H-M   'P 1'
#
loop_
_entity.id
_entity.type
_entity.pdbx_description
1 polymer ?
#
loop_
_entity_poly.entity_id
_entity_poly.type
_entity_poly.pdbx_seq_one_letter_code
_entity_poly.pdbx_strand_id
1 'polypeptide(L)'
;MRRVWLGLALLGLALSGWAQGWSPRNPIYIHGDDAFTWENGVVKGSGTPEDPYVIEGWIIDTRGHDYGIYIDGTRAHFVIRNCQIRYPQERAGIFLSNVHNGRIEGNAIFGGKIAIHLLASQNIVITGNAIGYCDFGILIGGASQRNVIYGNAFFACGFPAKDEGMNNRWHHEGRGNYWSDYRGTDLNKDGIGDTPYELVPDAYPLMEAPVKLPPEATPMRTVDLAKVGERGIVALAPGTLVRLVAQDVGVGVDKIFYRLDGGDFQVYTQPFPLPDRAMVRMDYYAVDKLGNREPTKTLTIYLDIHPPVTRIIAGDPHYLAPDGKLWITSRTPIELRSEDASGVANIFYRIDGGDWRHYTGPFFVPGPEGPHKIEYYAIDAYGNREEVQSAVVWKDDSAPVTQPSVSGP
;
A
#
# COMPACT_ATOMS: atom_id res chain seq x y z
N MET A 1 -33.65 -31.08 62.89
CA MET A 1 -33.88 -30.44 61.58
C MET A 1 -32.97 -29.24 61.46
N ARG A 2 -31.96 -29.31 60.57
CA ARG A 2 -30.91 -28.30 60.40
C ARG A 2 -31.51 -27.02 59.80
N ARG A 3 -31.42 -25.90 60.52
CA ARG A 3 -31.69 -24.56 59.97
C ARG A 3 -30.44 -24.08 59.23
N VAL A 4 -30.53 -23.99 57.91
CA VAL A 4 -29.50 -23.44 57.03
C VAL A 4 -29.63 -21.93 57.04
N TRP A 5 -28.55 -21.24 57.41
CA TRP A 5 -28.37 -19.81 57.19
C TRP A 5 -28.09 -19.58 55.70
N LEU A 6 -29.00 -18.93 54.98
CA LEU A 6 -28.71 -18.35 53.66
C LEU A 6 -28.18 -16.93 53.88
N GLY A 7 -26.86 -16.79 53.92
CA GLY A 7 -26.21 -15.50 53.71
C GLY A 7 -26.24 -15.15 52.23
N LEU A 8 -27.04 -14.16 51.85
CA LEU A 8 -26.86 -13.48 50.56
C LEU A 8 -25.65 -12.57 50.69
N ALA A 9 -24.49 -13.06 50.27
CA ALA A 9 -23.34 -12.20 50.01
C ALA A 9 -23.58 -11.45 48.70
N LEU A 10 -23.85 -10.14 48.81
CA LEU A 10 -23.65 -9.22 47.69
C LEU A 10 -22.17 -9.26 47.32
N LEU A 11 -21.84 -9.96 46.25
CA LEU A 11 -20.55 -9.82 45.58
C LEU A 11 -20.58 -8.52 44.78
N GLY A 12 -20.23 -7.43 45.46
CA GLY A 12 -19.67 -6.26 44.80
C GLY A 12 -18.37 -6.67 44.12
N LEU A 13 -18.43 -6.93 42.83
CA LEU A 13 -17.22 -7.01 42.01
C LEU A 13 -16.67 -5.60 41.88
N ALA A 14 -15.62 -5.35 42.65
CA ALA A 14 -14.77 -4.19 42.53
C ALA A 14 -14.33 -4.03 41.08
N LEU A 15 -14.55 -2.83 40.52
CA LEU A 15 -13.90 -2.34 39.32
C LEU A 15 -12.39 -2.32 39.55
N SER A 16 -11.71 -3.42 39.22
CA SER A 16 -10.26 -3.47 39.11
C SER A 16 -9.87 -3.07 37.70
N GLY A 17 -8.93 -2.12 37.61
CA GLY A 17 -8.60 -1.32 36.44
C GLY A 17 -8.47 -2.09 35.13
N TRP A 18 -9.13 -1.54 34.10
CA TRP A 18 -8.88 -1.89 32.71
C TRP A 18 -7.44 -1.54 32.39
N ALA A 19 -6.59 -2.55 32.27
CA ALA A 19 -5.43 -2.41 31.40
C ALA A 19 -5.99 -1.98 30.03
N GLN A 20 -5.44 -0.91 29.43
CA GLN A 20 -5.71 -0.55 28.04
C GLN A 20 -5.20 -1.69 27.13
N GLY A 21 -6.00 -2.74 27.04
CA GLY A 21 -5.78 -3.91 26.19
C GLY A 21 -6.72 -3.81 25.02
N TRP A 22 -6.17 -3.97 23.82
CA TRP A 22 -6.96 -3.95 22.60
C TRP A 22 -8.06 -5.03 22.62
N SER A 23 -9.29 -4.67 22.24
CA SER A 23 -10.47 -5.54 22.30
C SER A 23 -10.90 -6.01 20.90
N PRO A 24 -11.05 -7.33 20.64
CA PRO A 24 -11.54 -7.83 19.36
C PRO A 24 -12.98 -7.42 19.04
N ARG A 25 -13.28 -7.12 17.77
CA ARG A 25 -14.65 -6.86 17.30
C ARG A 25 -14.82 -7.00 15.78
N ASN A 26 -16.08 -7.05 15.34
CA ASN A 26 -16.48 -6.92 13.93
C ASN A 26 -16.21 -5.51 13.38
N PRO A 27 -16.16 -5.33 12.05
CA PRO A 27 -16.00 -4.03 11.42
C PRO A 27 -16.99 -2.94 11.90
N ILE A 28 -16.57 -1.70 11.70
CA ILE A 28 -17.28 -0.48 12.07
C ILE A 28 -17.85 0.17 10.83
N TYR A 29 -19.14 0.49 10.87
CA TYR A 29 -19.83 1.21 9.81
C TYR A 29 -20.55 2.41 10.42
N ILE A 30 -20.16 3.62 10.01
CA ILE A 30 -20.76 4.88 10.43
C ILE A 30 -21.31 5.57 9.18
N HIS A 31 -22.64 5.62 9.08
CA HIS A 31 -23.35 6.26 7.97
C HIS A 31 -24.08 7.50 8.50
N GLY A 32 -23.43 8.65 8.42
CA GLY A 32 -23.92 9.92 8.99
C GLY A 32 -23.74 10.03 10.51
N ASP A 33 -24.10 11.21 11.03
CA ASP A 33 -23.81 11.62 12.42
C ASP A 33 -24.52 10.75 13.47
N ASP A 34 -25.75 10.32 13.20
CA ASP A 34 -26.56 9.51 14.13
C ASP A 34 -25.98 8.09 14.33
N ALA A 35 -25.11 7.64 13.43
CA ALA A 35 -24.49 6.32 13.51
C ALA A 35 -23.27 6.29 14.45
N PHE A 36 -22.82 7.43 15.00
CA PHE A 36 -21.77 7.49 16.01
C PHE A 36 -22.27 7.04 17.39
N THR A 37 -22.59 5.76 17.52
CA THR A 37 -23.09 5.14 18.75
C THR A 37 -22.08 4.18 19.36
N TRP A 38 -22.32 3.78 20.61
CA TRP A 38 -21.46 2.80 21.28
C TRP A 38 -21.50 1.43 20.59
N GLU A 39 -22.66 1.02 20.08
CA GLU A 39 -22.84 -0.22 19.31
C GLU A 39 -21.94 -0.23 18.07
N ASN A 40 -21.77 0.94 17.45
CA ASN A 40 -20.93 1.11 16.27
C ASN A 40 -19.46 1.38 16.62
N GLY A 41 -19.07 1.33 17.91
CA GLY A 41 -17.66 1.41 18.33
C GLY A 41 -17.18 2.71 18.89
N VAL A 42 -18.07 3.68 19.01
CA VAL A 42 -17.74 4.95 19.62
C VAL A 42 -17.65 4.74 21.13
N VAL A 43 -16.49 5.03 21.72
CA VAL A 43 -16.28 4.86 23.16
C VAL A 43 -16.67 6.11 23.96
N LYS A 44 -16.69 7.28 23.31
CA LYS A 44 -17.10 8.57 23.88
C LYS A 44 -17.18 9.66 22.80
N GLY A 45 -17.59 10.86 23.21
CA GLY A 45 -17.57 12.07 22.41
C GLY A 45 -18.95 12.49 21.92
N SER A 46 -19.08 13.75 21.53
CA SER A 46 -20.31 14.35 21.03
C SER A 46 -20.20 14.84 19.58
N GLY A 47 -19.07 14.62 18.91
CA GLY A 47 -18.83 15.04 17.53
C GLY A 47 -18.42 16.51 17.36
N THR A 48 -18.08 17.21 18.44
CA THR A 48 -17.63 18.61 18.41
C THR A 48 -16.10 18.70 18.32
N PRO A 49 -15.52 19.84 17.90
CA PRO A 49 -14.06 20.00 17.90
C PRO A 49 -13.41 19.73 19.26
N GLU A 50 -14.07 20.16 20.35
CA GLU A 50 -13.61 20.02 21.72
C GLU A 50 -13.91 18.62 22.30
N ASP A 51 -14.95 17.96 21.82
CA ASP A 51 -15.36 16.61 22.22
C ASP A 51 -15.71 15.73 21.00
N PRO A 52 -14.70 15.31 20.22
CA PRO A 52 -14.91 14.53 19.00
C PRO A 52 -15.38 13.13 19.34
N TYR A 53 -16.15 12.50 18.45
CA TYR A 53 -16.44 11.07 18.57
C TYR A 53 -15.15 10.25 18.53
N VAL A 54 -14.96 9.34 19.50
CA VAL A 54 -13.74 8.55 19.61
C VAL A 54 -14.02 7.08 19.33
N ILE A 55 -13.31 6.52 18.35
CA ILE A 55 -13.21 5.09 18.09
C ILE A 55 -11.82 4.66 18.52
N GLU A 56 -11.70 3.87 19.59
CA GLU A 56 -10.40 3.58 20.20
C GLU A 56 -10.24 2.14 20.69
N GLY A 57 -9.03 1.59 20.50
CA GLY A 57 -8.58 0.38 21.19
C GLY A 57 -9.13 -0.93 20.60
N TRP A 58 -9.63 -0.91 19.37
CA TRP A 58 -10.24 -2.08 18.75
C TRP A 58 -9.24 -2.91 17.94
N ILE A 59 -9.33 -4.24 18.03
CA ILE A 59 -8.74 -5.18 17.06
C ILE A 59 -9.84 -5.59 16.10
N ILE A 60 -9.70 -5.25 14.83
CA ILE A 60 -10.66 -5.54 13.77
C ILE A 60 -9.98 -6.45 12.75
N ASP A 61 -10.44 -7.69 12.66
CA ASP A 61 -10.06 -8.62 11.60
C ASP A 61 -11.04 -8.46 10.44
N THR A 62 -10.54 -8.09 9.27
CA THR A 62 -11.39 -7.75 8.11
C THR A 62 -11.48 -8.87 7.09
N ARG A 63 -11.03 -10.09 7.41
CA ARG A 63 -11.15 -11.22 6.49
C ARG A 63 -12.63 -11.52 6.21
N GLY A 64 -13.01 -11.49 4.93
CA GLY A 64 -14.40 -11.67 4.50
C GLY A 64 -15.27 -10.41 4.59
N HIS A 65 -14.67 -9.25 4.87
CA HIS A 65 -15.37 -7.97 4.93
C HIS A 65 -14.72 -6.95 3.98
N ASP A 66 -15.56 -6.08 3.39
CA ASP A 66 -15.09 -5.01 2.51
C ASP A 66 -14.16 -4.03 3.22
N TYR A 67 -14.49 -3.66 4.46
CA TYR A 67 -13.80 -2.63 5.23
C TYR A 67 -13.60 -3.03 6.69
N GLY A 68 -12.62 -2.41 7.36
CA GLY A 68 -12.48 -2.49 8.83
C GLY A 68 -13.22 -1.38 9.55
N ILE A 69 -12.96 -0.13 9.17
CA ILE A 69 -13.69 1.05 9.65
C ILE A 69 -14.12 1.83 8.42
N TYR A 70 -15.42 1.95 8.22
CA TYR A 70 -16.02 2.75 7.16
C TYR A 70 -16.83 3.89 7.76
N ILE A 71 -16.45 5.13 7.45
CA ILE A 71 -17.21 6.33 7.81
C ILE A 71 -17.60 7.06 6.53
N ASP A 72 -18.90 7.34 6.41
CA ASP A 72 -19.49 7.98 5.25
C ASP A 72 -20.39 9.15 5.63
N GLY A 73 -20.25 10.27 4.91
CA GLY A 73 -21.23 11.36 4.92
C GLY A 73 -21.39 12.11 6.25
N THR A 74 -20.28 12.47 6.90
CA THR A 74 -20.29 13.23 8.16
C THR A 74 -19.45 14.51 8.11
N ARG A 75 -19.85 15.50 8.91
CA ARG A 75 -19.05 16.70 9.20
C ARG A 75 -18.65 16.80 10.68
N ALA A 76 -19.15 15.89 11.51
CA ALA A 76 -18.80 15.80 12.91
C ALA A 76 -17.31 15.51 13.06
N HIS A 77 -16.72 16.00 14.15
CA HIS A 77 -15.34 15.71 14.48
C HIS A 77 -15.21 14.30 15.05
N PHE A 78 -14.22 13.55 14.59
CA PHE A 78 -13.98 12.20 15.07
C PHE A 78 -12.49 11.87 15.15
N VAL A 79 -12.16 10.89 15.99
CA VAL A 79 -10.81 10.35 16.17
C VAL A 79 -10.86 8.83 16.12
N ILE A 80 -10.14 8.23 15.18
CA ILE A 80 -9.86 6.79 15.14
C ILE A 80 -8.45 6.60 15.69
N ARG A 81 -8.31 5.94 16.84
CA ARG A 81 -7.00 5.79 17.46
C ARG A 81 -6.71 4.48 18.15
N ASN A 82 -5.43 4.12 18.21
CA ASN A 82 -4.96 2.93 18.93
C ASN A 82 -5.71 1.66 18.50
N CYS A 83 -6.18 1.59 17.25
CA CYS A 83 -6.83 0.42 16.69
C CYS A 83 -5.83 -0.43 15.90
N GLN A 84 -6.10 -1.72 15.85
CA GLN A 84 -5.44 -2.70 15.00
C GLN A 84 -6.40 -3.16 13.92
N ILE A 85 -6.16 -2.79 12.66
CA ILE A 85 -6.98 -3.20 11.53
C ILE A 85 -6.18 -4.20 10.70
N ARG A 86 -6.60 -5.45 10.79
CA ARG A 86 -5.86 -6.59 10.27
C ARG A 86 -6.53 -7.13 9.02
N TYR A 87 -5.73 -7.24 7.98
CA TYR A 87 -6.05 -8.01 6.78
C TYR A 87 -7.18 -7.46 5.88
N PRO A 88 -7.13 -6.18 5.47
CA PRO A 88 -8.16 -5.59 4.60
C PRO A 88 -8.05 -6.07 3.15
N GLN A 89 -8.41 -7.33 2.91
CA GLN A 89 -8.18 -8.02 1.63
C GLN A 89 -9.14 -7.59 0.52
N GLU A 90 -10.37 -7.21 0.86
CA GLU A 90 -11.39 -6.92 -0.15
C GLU A 90 -11.29 -5.46 -0.66
N ARG A 91 -11.22 -4.48 0.26
CA ARG A 91 -11.05 -3.07 -0.09
C ARG A 91 -10.05 -2.33 0.79
N ALA A 92 -10.45 -1.84 1.97
CA ALA A 92 -9.61 -0.95 2.76
C ALA A 92 -9.74 -1.17 4.27
N GLY A 93 -8.65 -0.97 5.01
CA GLY A 93 -8.66 -1.05 6.48
C GLY A 93 -9.53 0.05 7.07
N ILE A 94 -9.19 1.30 6.75
CA ILE A 94 -9.99 2.47 7.06
C ILE A 94 -10.41 3.14 5.75
N PHE A 95 -11.72 3.26 5.53
CA PHE A 95 -12.27 3.99 4.40
C PHE A 95 -13.08 5.18 4.87
N LEU A 96 -12.74 6.35 4.36
CA LEU A 96 -13.42 7.60 4.62
C LEU A 96 -14.00 8.14 3.31
N SER A 97 -15.32 8.32 3.27
CA SER A 97 -16.06 8.78 2.09
C SER A 97 -16.89 10.01 2.44
N ASN A 98 -16.67 11.13 1.73
CA ASN A 98 -17.42 12.37 1.95
C ASN A 98 -17.43 12.83 3.42
N VAL A 99 -16.28 12.73 4.10
CA VAL A 99 -16.15 13.10 5.52
C VAL A 99 -15.26 14.32 5.73
N HIS A 100 -15.43 14.97 6.88
CA HIS A 100 -14.68 16.15 7.28
C HIS A 100 -14.11 15.98 8.70
N ASN A 101 -13.05 16.72 9.03
CA ASN A 101 -12.62 16.98 10.41
C ASN A 101 -12.27 15.73 11.25
N GLY A 102 -11.70 14.72 10.61
CA GLY A 102 -11.30 13.46 11.24
C GLY A 102 -9.82 13.39 11.59
N ARG A 103 -9.47 12.61 12.61
CA ARG A 103 -8.09 12.22 12.94
C ARG A 103 -7.95 10.70 12.90
N ILE A 104 -6.91 10.20 12.25
CA ILE A 104 -6.51 8.80 12.26
C ILE A 104 -5.13 8.74 12.90
N GLU A 105 -5.04 8.25 14.14
CA GLU A 105 -3.79 8.33 14.91
C GLU A 105 -3.41 7.09 15.71
N GLY A 106 -2.12 6.74 15.74
CA GLY A 106 -1.65 5.63 16.58
C GLY A 106 -2.22 4.26 16.19
N ASN A 107 -2.73 4.09 14.98
CA ASN A 107 -3.30 2.81 14.53
C ASN A 107 -2.23 1.95 13.87
N ALA A 108 -2.43 0.63 13.91
CA ALA A 108 -1.69 -0.33 13.11
C ALA A 108 -2.62 -0.92 12.05
N ILE A 109 -2.32 -0.71 10.76
CA ILE A 109 -3.10 -1.27 9.65
C ILE A 109 -2.19 -2.06 8.73
N PHE A 110 -2.47 -3.36 8.56
CA PHE A 110 -1.54 -4.21 7.82
C PHE A 110 -2.14 -5.40 7.10
N GLY A 111 -1.38 -5.89 6.11
CA GLY A 111 -1.63 -7.16 5.45
C GLY A 111 -2.86 -7.12 4.56
N GLY A 112 -3.09 -6.11 3.74
CA GLY A 112 -4.28 -6.10 2.86
C GLY A 112 -4.13 -5.22 1.62
N LYS A 113 -5.24 -4.95 0.94
CA LYS A 113 -5.23 -4.23 -0.34
C LYS A 113 -4.95 -2.74 -0.14
N ILE A 114 -5.73 -2.06 0.69
CA ILE A 114 -5.51 -0.64 1.01
C ILE A 114 -5.53 -0.47 2.52
N ALA A 115 -4.54 0.21 3.11
CA ALA A 115 -4.55 0.45 4.54
C ALA A 115 -5.55 1.57 4.89
N ILE A 116 -5.38 2.76 4.30
CA ILE A 116 -6.28 3.90 4.48
C ILE A 116 -6.66 4.47 3.11
N HIS A 117 -7.96 4.68 2.88
CA HIS A 117 -8.48 5.27 1.66
C HIS A 117 -9.35 6.49 1.98
N LEU A 118 -9.02 7.63 1.36
CA LEU A 118 -9.80 8.87 1.45
C LEU A 118 -10.46 9.19 0.11
N LEU A 119 -11.80 9.22 0.08
CA LEU A 119 -12.58 9.64 -1.08
C LEU A 119 -13.43 10.87 -0.73
N ALA A 120 -13.30 11.94 -1.53
CA ALA A 120 -14.03 13.19 -1.34
C ALA A 120 -13.98 13.74 0.09
N SER A 121 -12.86 13.54 0.80
CA SER A 121 -12.71 13.82 2.22
C SER A 121 -11.73 14.96 2.48
N GLN A 122 -12.01 15.78 3.49
CA GLN A 122 -11.22 16.99 3.73
C GLN A 122 -10.94 17.29 5.20
N ASN A 123 -9.84 18.01 5.43
CA ASN A 123 -9.35 18.34 6.77
C ASN A 123 -9.13 17.08 7.65
N ILE A 124 -8.64 16.00 7.04
CA ILE A 124 -8.26 14.78 7.76
C ILE A 124 -6.79 14.87 8.15
N VAL A 125 -6.49 14.52 9.40
CA VAL A 125 -5.12 14.39 9.90
C VAL A 125 -4.80 12.91 10.10
N ILE A 126 -3.75 12.42 9.44
CA ILE A 126 -3.27 11.04 9.56
C ILE A 126 -1.88 11.08 10.16
N THR A 127 -1.72 10.61 11.41
CA THR A 127 -0.43 10.73 12.11
C THR A 127 -0.11 9.59 13.06
N GLY A 128 1.17 9.22 13.19
CA GLY A 128 1.58 8.19 14.14
C GLY A 128 1.04 6.79 13.84
N ASN A 129 0.61 6.50 12.62
CA ASN A 129 0.12 5.17 12.25
C ASN A 129 1.26 4.28 11.74
N ALA A 130 1.25 3.00 12.11
CA ALA A 130 2.11 1.97 11.55
C ALA A 130 1.33 1.24 10.44
N ILE A 131 1.76 1.42 9.20
CA ILE A 131 1.11 0.87 8.02
C ILE A 131 2.07 -0.09 7.35
N GLY A 132 1.64 -1.30 7.00
CA GLY A 132 2.55 -2.14 6.24
C GLY A 132 1.97 -3.41 5.68
N TYR A 133 2.72 -4.03 4.79
CA TYR A 133 2.28 -5.22 4.08
C TYR A 133 0.96 -5.02 3.33
N CYS A 134 0.74 -3.81 2.81
CA CYS A 134 -0.44 -3.48 2.03
C CYS A 134 -0.10 -3.23 0.56
N ASP A 135 -0.96 -3.56 -0.39
CA ASP A 135 -0.75 -3.18 -1.80
C ASP A 135 -0.68 -1.64 -1.91
N PHE A 136 -1.56 -0.93 -1.20
CA PHE A 136 -1.50 0.51 -1.00
C PHE A 136 -1.47 0.85 0.49
N GLY A 137 -0.52 1.70 0.90
CA GLY A 137 -0.49 2.22 2.26
C GLY A 137 -1.62 3.24 2.47
N ILE A 138 -1.46 4.44 1.91
CA ILE A 138 -2.52 5.47 1.89
C ILE A 138 -2.88 5.80 0.43
N LEU A 139 -4.17 5.74 0.11
CA LEU A 139 -4.73 6.18 -1.16
C LEU A 139 -5.63 7.41 -0.93
N ILE A 140 -5.32 8.52 -1.60
CA ILE A 140 -6.12 9.74 -1.57
C ILE A 140 -6.72 9.97 -2.97
N GLY A 141 -8.04 9.87 -3.09
CA GLY A 141 -8.76 10.09 -4.34
C GLY A 141 -8.92 11.58 -4.70
N GLY A 142 -9.14 11.88 -5.98
CA GLY A 142 -8.99 13.23 -6.53
C GLY A 142 -9.85 14.36 -5.96
N ALA A 143 -10.98 14.05 -5.33
CA ALA A 143 -11.83 15.06 -4.67
C ALA A 143 -11.44 15.33 -3.20
N SER A 144 -10.45 14.63 -2.66
CA SER A 144 -9.98 14.79 -1.29
C SER A 144 -8.94 15.92 -1.19
N GLN A 145 -9.08 16.80 -0.20
CA GLN A 145 -8.27 18.01 -0.12
C GLN A 145 -7.96 18.48 1.31
N ARG A 146 -6.89 19.26 1.45
CA ARG A 146 -6.48 19.87 2.74
C ARG A 146 -6.23 18.86 3.85
N ASN A 147 -5.84 17.64 3.48
CA ASN A 147 -5.45 16.61 4.43
C ASN A 147 -3.98 16.78 4.83
N VAL A 148 -3.62 16.36 6.04
CA VAL A 148 -2.25 16.47 6.56
C VAL A 148 -1.79 15.10 7.05
N ILE A 149 -0.72 14.59 6.46
CA ILE A 149 -0.21 13.24 6.68
C ILE A 149 1.25 13.36 7.14
N TYR A 150 1.54 13.02 8.39
CA TYR A 150 2.89 13.16 8.95
C TYR A 150 3.12 12.23 10.13
N GLY A 151 4.38 11.84 10.37
CA GLY A 151 4.77 11.01 11.50
C GLY A 151 4.25 9.56 11.42
N ASN A 152 3.82 9.10 10.25
CA ASN A 152 3.45 7.70 10.03
C ASN A 152 4.69 6.88 9.65
N ALA A 153 4.60 5.56 9.76
CA ALA A 153 5.62 4.63 9.30
C ALA A 153 5.03 3.61 8.32
N PHE A 154 5.59 3.57 7.11
CA PHE A 154 5.20 2.68 6.02
C PHE A 154 6.22 1.55 5.86
N PHE A 155 5.75 0.31 5.97
CA PHE A 155 6.59 -0.89 5.94
C PHE A 155 6.17 -1.84 4.82
N ALA A 156 7.06 -2.06 3.84
CA ALA A 156 6.86 -3.07 2.79
C ALA A 156 5.45 -3.02 2.16
N CYS A 157 4.99 -1.82 1.84
CA CYS A 157 3.81 -1.62 1.02
C CYS A 157 4.20 -1.68 -0.45
N GLY A 158 3.36 -2.25 -1.31
CA GLY A 158 3.59 -2.26 -2.75
C GLY A 158 3.68 -0.83 -3.31
N PHE A 159 2.70 -0.01 -2.93
CA PHE A 159 2.65 1.41 -3.19
C PHE A 159 2.38 2.15 -1.86
N PRO A 160 3.41 2.63 -1.15
CA PRO A 160 3.26 3.22 0.18
C PRO A 160 2.25 4.37 0.24
N ALA A 161 2.21 5.21 -0.79
CA ALA A 161 1.28 6.33 -0.85
C ALA A 161 0.95 6.72 -2.29
N LYS A 162 -0.33 7.02 -2.56
CA LYS A 162 -0.79 7.64 -3.80
C LYS A 162 -1.72 8.79 -3.47
N ASP A 163 -1.43 9.97 -4.02
CA ASP A 163 -2.23 11.18 -3.83
C ASP A 163 -2.68 11.75 -5.18
N GLU A 164 -3.97 11.62 -5.47
CA GLU A 164 -4.61 12.22 -6.64
C GLU A 164 -5.35 13.52 -6.28
N GLY A 165 -5.38 13.88 -4.99
CA GLY A 165 -6.12 15.00 -4.44
C GLY A 165 -5.43 16.34 -4.61
N MET A 166 -5.99 17.37 -3.97
CA MET A 166 -5.50 18.74 -4.08
C MET A 166 -5.16 19.34 -2.71
N ASN A 167 -4.06 20.09 -2.63
CA ASN A 167 -3.66 20.80 -1.41
C ASN A 167 -3.50 19.89 -0.17
N ASN A 168 -3.19 18.62 -0.38
CA ASN A 168 -2.79 17.71 0.70
C ASN A 168 -1.32 17.97 1.04
N ARG A 169 -0.96 17.80 2.31
CA ARG A 169 0.41 17.96 2.79
C ARG A 169 0.89 16.65 3.40
N TRP A 170 2.03 16.16 2.92
CA TRP A 170 2.68 14.94 3.42
C TRP A 170 3.74 15.23 4.48
N HIS A 171 3.66 16.41 5.10
CA HIS A 171 4.49 16.81 6.21
C HIS A 171 3.77 17.87 7.05
N HIS A 172 4.23 18.09 8.28
CA HIS A 172 3.76 19.13 9.18
C HIS A 172 4.94 19.65 10.02
N GLU A 173 5.10 20.97 10.10
CA GLU A 173 6.13 21.62 10.94
C GLU A 173 7.55 21.05 10.76
N GLY A 174 7.96 20.82 9.50
CA GLY A 174 9.29 20.28 9.19
C GLY A 174 9.45 18.78 9.46
N ARG A 175 8.35 18.05 9.66
CA ARG A 175 8.36 16.61 9.92
C ARG A 175 7.44 15.87 8.95
N GLY A 176 7.98 14.88 8.25
CA GLY A 176 7.28 14.03 7.29
C GLY A 176 7.00 12.63 7.84
N ASN A 177 7.07 11.63 6.98
CA ASN A 177 6.77 10.23 7.29
C ASN A 177 8.01 9.35 7.10
N TYR A 178 8.01 8.17 7.73
CA TYR A 178 9.01 7.14 7.48
C TYR A 178 8.55 6.21 6.36
N TRP A 179 9.44 5.92 5.41
CA TRP A 179 9.19 5.02 4.31
C TRP A 179 10.28 3.94 4.26
N SER A 180 9.90 2.66 4.40
CA SER A 180 10.88 1.56 4.41
C SER A 180 11.67 1.40 3.10
N ASP A 181 11.15 1.95 2.00
CA ASP A 181 11.76 2.01 0.68
C ASP A 181 12.53 3.32 0.44
N TYR A 182 12.55 4.26 1.39
CA TYR A 182 13.35 5.48 1.27
C TYR A 182 14.84 5.14 1.24
N ARG A 183 15.55 5.72 0.27
CA ARG A 183 17.00 5.53 0.05
C ARG A 183 17.77 6.85 -0.01
N GLY A 184 17.13 7.95 0.37
CA GLY A 184 17.79 9.26 0.41
C GLY A 184 18.83 9.35 1.52
N THR A 185 19.53 10.48 1.55
CA THR A 185 20.63 10.73 2.48
C THR A 185 20.24 11.73 3.54
N ASP A 186 20.82 11.56 4.73
CA ASP A 186 20.81 12.54 5.81
C ASP A 186 22.26 12.97 6.08
N LEU A 187 22.70 14.01 5.37
CA LEU A 187 24.04 14.56 5.42
C LEU A 187 24.27 15.35 6.71
N ASN A 188 23.23 16.03 7.19
CA ASN A 188 23.30 16.90 8.35
C ASN A 188 23.12 16.12 9.68
N LYS A 189 22.64 14.87 9.61
CA LYS A 189 22.39 13.91 10.70
C LYS A 189 21.33 14.35 11.71
N ASP A 190 20.30 15.06 11.26
CA ASP A 190 19.17 15.47 12.09
C ASP A 190 18.04 14.42 12.17
N GLY A 191 18.18 13.31 11.45
CA GLY A 191 17.19 12.23 11.40
C GLY A 191 16.09 12.45 10.36
N ILE A 192 16.18 13.52 9.57
CA ILE A 192 15.33 13.82 8.43
C ILE A 192 16.17 13.69 7.16
N GLY A 193 15.62 13.03 6.15
CA GLY A 193 16.28 12.90 4.86
C GLY A 193 16.31 14.24 4.12
N ASP A 194 17.48 14.61 3.61
CA ASP A 194 17.71 15.83 2.83
C ASP A 194 17.12 15.74 1.41
N THR A 195 16.71 14.53 0.98
CA THR A 195 16.05 14.29 -0.32
C THR A 195 14.56 14.04 -0.11
N PRO A 196 13.64 14.76 -0.77
CA PRO A 196 12.21 14.47 -0.66
C PRO A 196 11.85 13.02 -1.06
N TYR A 197 10.76 12.49 -0.51
CA TYR A 197 10.20 11.22 -0.98
C TYR A 197 9.50 11.40 -2.33
N GLU A 198 9.57 10.38 -3.18
CA GLU A 198 9.37 10.54 -4.63
C GLU A 198 7.93 10.25 -5.09
N LEU A 199 7.18 9.43 -4.34
CA LEU A 199 5.80 9.06 -4.71
C LEU A 199 4.76 10.12 -4.35
N VAL A 200 5.05 10.90 -3.31
CA VAL A 200 4.20 11.96 -2.77
C VAL A 200 5.07 13.10 -2.25
N PRO A 201 4.59 14.36 -2.22
CA PRO A 201 5.40 15.53 -1.88
C PRO A 201 5.71 15.62 -0.37
N ASP A 202 6.43 14.63 0.16
CA ASP A 202 6.99 14.62 1.50
C ASP A 202 8.43 15.15 1.44
N ALA A 203 8.61 16.42 1.81
CA ALA A 203 9.90 17.09 1.83
C ALA A 203 10.74 16.78 3.08
N TYR A 204 10.20 16.04 4.06
CA TYR A 204 10.86 15.79 5.34
C TYR A 204 10.78 14.30 5.73
N PRO A 205 11.18 13.37 4.84
CA PRO A 205 11.10 11.94 5.14
C PRO A 205 11.95 11.61 6.36
N LEU A 206 11.45 10.73 7.22
CA LEU A 206 12.15 10.32 8.44
C LEU A 206 13.13 9.20 8.12
N MET A 207 14.37 9.31 8.64
CA MET A 207 15.39 8.26 8.49
C MET A 207 15.10 7.02 9.34
N GLU A 208 14.37 7.20 10.43
CA GLU A 208 13.97 6.13 11.35
C GLU A 208 12.45 6.10 11.54
N ALA A 209 11.93 4.89 11.73
CA ALA A 209 10.51 4.69 11.95
C ALA A 209 10.07 5.27 13.30
N PRO A 210 9.14 6.26 13.33
CA PRO A 210 8.66 6.85 14.60
C PRO A 210 7.72 5.91 15.37
N VAL A 211 7.14 4.93 14.68
CA VAL A 211 6.25 3.91 15.21
C VAL A 211 6.57 2.57 14.55
N LYS A 212 6.28 1.46 15.23
CA LYS A 212 6.55 0.11 14.74
C LYS A 212 5.25 -0.63 14.50
N LEU A 213 5.24 -1.52 13.51
CA LEU A 213 4.18 -2.51 13.40
C LEU A 213 4.18 -3.42 14.63
N PRO A 214 3.00 -3.91 15.07
CA PRO A 214 2.92 -4.86 16.16
C PRO A 214 3.58 -6.20 15.76
N PRO A 215 4.13 -6.98 16.71
CA PRO A 215 4.87 -8.21 16.40
C PRO A 215 4.08 -9.27 15.61
N GLU A 216 2.75 -9.28 15.75
CA GLU A 216 1.85 -10.15 14.99
C GLU A 216 1.59 -9.68 13.56
N ALA A 217 2.03 -8.48 13.20
CA ALA A 217 1.91 -7.98 11.83
C ALA A 217 2.78 -8.85 10.93
N THR A 218 2.10 -9.61 10.08
CA THR A 218 2.72 -10.48 9.10
C THR A 218 2.25 -10.05 7.72
N PRO A 219 3.12 -10.21 6.70
CA PRO A 219 2.69 -10.07 5.32
C PRO A 219 1.46 -10.92 5.08
N MET A 220 0.37 -10.26 4.68
CA MET A 220 -0.86 -10.93 4.34
C MET A 220 -1.37 -10.36 3.04
N ARG A 221 -1.03 -11.00 1.95
CA ARG A 221 -1.75 -10.77 0.71
C ARG A 221 -2.58 -11.99 0.46
N THR A 222 -3.90 -11.87 0.50
CA THR A 222 -4.79 -12.99 0.31
C THR A 222 -5.18 -13.08 -1.14
N VAL A 223 -4.79 -14.16 -1.80
CA VAL A 223 -5.35 -14.49 -3.11
C VAL A 223 -6.57 -15.34 -2.90
N ASP A 224 -7.72 -14.84 -3.35
CA ASP A 224 -8.90 -15.67 -3.51
C ASP A 224 -8.76 -16.51 -4.79
N LEU A 225 -8.31 -17.75 -4.60
CA LEU A 225 -8.07 -18.68 -5.68
C LEU A 225 -9.35 -19.15 -6.38
N ALA A 226 -10.52 -18.92 -5.79
CA ALA A 226 -11.80 -19.20 -6.47
C ALA A 226 -12.03 -18.28 -7.67
N LYS A 227 -11.34 -17.14 -7.75
CA LYS A 227 -11.43 -16.16 -8.85
C LYS A 227 -10.32 -16.32 -9.89
N VAL A 228 -9.34 -17.19 -9.64
CA VAL A 228 -8.20 -17.44 -10.53
C VAL A 228 -8.57 -18.60 -11.45
N GLY A 229 -8.71 -18.33 -12.76
CA GLY A 229 -9.04 -19.35 -13.75
C GLY A 229 -7.97 -20.46 -13.88
N GLU A 230 -8.29 -21.54 -14.61
CA GLU A 230 -7.47 -22.78 -14.73
C GLU A 230 -6.02 -22.58 -15.25
N ARG A 231 -5.68 -21.40 -15.79
CA ARG A 231 -4.30 -21.02 -16.17
C ARG A 231 -3.71 -20.00 -15.21
N GLY A 232 -3.84 -20.25 -13.91
CA GLY A 232 -3.44 -19.36 -12.82
C GLY A 232 -2.08 -18.71 -13.00
N ILE A 233 -2.08 -17.46 -13.50
CA ILE A 233 -0.98 -16.54 -13.29
C ILE A 233 -1.45 -15.65 -12.16
N VAL A 234 -0.86 -15.85 -10.99
CA VAL A 234 -1.05 -14.95 -9.86
C VAL A 234 0.33 -14.56 -9.40
N ALA A 235 0.84 -13.45 -9.95
CA ALA A 235 2.03 -12.79 -9.43
C ALA A 235 1.72 -12.26 -8.01
N LEU A 236 2.55 -12.64 -7.05
CA LEU A 236 2.34 -12.39 -5.63
C LEU A 236 3.61 -11.90 -4.98
N ALA A 237 3.50 -10.84 -4.19
CA ALA A 237 4.62 -10.33 -3.39
C ALA A 237 5.12 -11.42 -2.41
N PRO A 238 6.42 -11.48 -2.11
CA PRO A 238 6.96 -12.37 -1.09
C PRO A 238 6.19 -12.24 0.24
N GLY A 239 5.81 -13.38 0.84
CA GLY A 239 5.00 -13.42 2.07
C GLY A 239 3.48 -13.32 1.89
N THR A 240 2.99 -13.26 0.65
CA THR A 240 1.55 -13.42 0.35
C THR A 240 0.98 -14.69 1.01
N LEU A 241 -0.16 -14.57 1.72
CA LEU A 241 -0.86 -15.72 2.30
C LEU A 241 -1.94 -16.27 1.37
N VAL A 242 -1.98 -17.57 1.17
CA VAL A 242 -3.07 -18.22 0.44
C VAL A 242 -4.28 -18.41 1.35
N ARG A 243 -5.45 -17.96 0.90
CA ARG A 243 -6.74 -18.27 1.54
C ARG A 243 -7.55 -19.19 0.64
N LEU A 244 -8.11 -20.23 1.24
CA LEU A 244 -9.03 -21.12 0.57
C LEU A 244 -10.45 -20.89 1.10
N VAL A 245 -11.41 -20.77 0.18
CA VAL A 245 -12.83 -20.64 0.48
C VAL A 245 -13.57 -21.70 -0.30
N ALA A 246 -14.53 -22.34 0.34
CA ALA A 246 -15.45 -23.27 -0.29
C ALA A 246 -16.88 -22.89 0.11
N GLN A 247 -17.82 -23.16 -0.79
CA GLN A 247 -19.25 -22.95 -0.56
C GLN A 247 -19.96 -24.27 -0.83
N ASP A 248 -20.92 -24.60 0.03
CA ASP A 248 -21.82 -25.73 -0.16
C ASP A 248 -23.24 -25.24 0.09
N VAL A 249 -24.15 -25.52 -0.85
CA VAL A 249 -25.56 -25.06 -0.78
C VAL A 249 -26.36 -25.90 0.23
N GLY A 250 -25.88 -27.10 0.56
CA GLY A 250 -26.56 -28.05 1.43
C GLY A 250 -26.16 -27.92 2.91
N VAL A 251 -25.48 -28.95 3.42
CA VAL A 251 -25.15 -29.10 4.85
C VAL A 251 -24.00 -28.18 5.30
N GLY A 252 -23.35 -27.52 4.35
CA GLY A 252 -22.19 -26.67 4.55
C GLY A 252 -20.88 -27.47 4.47
N VAL A 253 -19.79 -26.73 4.28
CA VAL A 253 -18.43 -27.27 4.22
C VAL A 253 -17.97 -27.70 5.61
N ASP A 254 -17.34 -28.89 5.72
CA ASP A 254 -16.64 -29.35 6.93
C ASP A 254 -15.18 -28.88 6.91
N LYS A 255 -14.41 -29.32 5.91
CA LYS A 255 -12.96 -29.06 5.83
C LYS A 255 -12.52 -28.77 4.41
N ILE A 256 -11.45 -27.99 4.31
CA ILE A 256 -10.66 -27.83 3.08
C ILE A 256 -9.30 -28.46 3.32
N PHE A 257 -8.80 -29.20 2.35
CA PHE A 257 -7.48 -29.82 2.33
C PHE A 257 -6.64 -29.21 1.22
N TYR A 258 -5.35 -29.04 1.45
CA TYR A 258 -4.40 -28.56 0.44
C TYR A 258 -3.03 -29.20 0.59
N ARG A 259 -2.23 -29.21 -0.48
CA ARG A 259 -0.82 -29.56 -0.46
C ARG A 259 -0.04 -28.70 -1.45
N LEU A 260 1.24 -28.48 -1.16
CA LEU A 260 2.16 -27.76 -2.05
C LEU A 260 3.15 -28.74 -2.68
N ASP A 261 3.43 -28.55 -3.97
CA ASP A 261 4.43 -29.25 -4.78
C ASP A 261 4.45 -30.77 -4.60
N GLY A 262 3.25 -31.35 -4.54
CA GLY A 262 3.07 -32.81 -4.45
C GLY A 262 3.33 -33.42 -3.07
N GLY A 263 3.49 -32.61 -2.02
CA GLY A 263 3.60 -33.10 -0.63
C GLY A 263 2.31 -33.69 -0.06
N ASP A 264 2.26 -33.88 1.25
CA ASP A 264 1.07 -34.42 1.93
C ASP A 264 -0.06 -33.39 2.03
N PHE A 265 -1.31 -33.86 1.96
CA PHE A 265 -2.48 -33.02 2.20
C PHE A 265 -2.58 -32.63 3.67
N GLN A 266 -2.79 -31.34 3.90
CA GLN A 266 -2.96 -30.72 5.20
C GLN A 266 -4.33 -30.04 5.28
N VAL A 267 -4.89 -29.94 6.48
CA VAL A 267 -6.16 -29.25 6.70
C VAL A 267 -5.89 -27.74 6.68
N TYR A 268 -6.63 -27.03 5.83
CA TYR A 268 -6.64 -25.58 5.82
C TYR A 268 -7.36 -25.06 7.07
N THR A 269 -6.61 -24.37 7.93
CA THR A 269 -7.13 -23.82 9.20
C THR A 269 -7.09 -22.30 9.22
N GLN A 270 -6.09 -21.71 8.55
CA GLN A 270 -5.90 -20.27 8.42
C GLN A 270 -5.08 -19.98 7.16
N PRO A 271 -5.11 -18.73 6.65
CA PRO A 271 -4.22 -18.34 5.56
C PRO A 271 -2.75 -18.64 5.86
N PHE A 272 -1.97 -19.04 4.87
CA PHE A 272 -0.58 -19.50 5.03
C PHE A 272 0.34 -18.93 3.93
N PRO A 273 1.62 -18.63 4.21
CA PRO A 273 2.49 -18.01 3.21
C PRO A 273 2.91 -19.01 2.15
N LEU A 274 3.12 -18.52 0.93
CA LEU A 274 3.80 -19.30 -0.10
C LEU A 274 5.32 -19.31 0.14
N PRO A 275 6.01 -20.43 -0.13
CA PRO A 275 7.46 -20.47 -0.11
C PRO A 275 8.05 -19.51 -1.15
N ASP A 276 9.18 -18.88 -0.81
CA ASP A 276 9.87 -17.89 -1.66
C ASP A 276 10.54 -18.55 -2.87
N ARG A 277 9.75 -18.81 -3.91
CA ARG A 277 10.18 -19.38 -5.19
C ARG A 277 9.26 -18.95 -6.33
N ALA A 278 9.83 -18.81 -7.52
CA ALA A 278 9.14 -18.32 -8.71
C ALA A 278 7.88 -19.12 -9.11
N MET A 279 7.74 -20.38 -8.69
CA MET A 279 6.56 -21.20 -8.98
C MET A 279 6.21 -22.15 -7.82
N VAL A 280 4.94 -22.23 -7.47
CA VAL A 280 4.38 -23.17 -6.49
C VAL A 280 3.16 -23.85 -7.11
N ARG A 281 3.16 -25.19 -7.15
CA ARG A 281 1.96 -25.96 -7.48
C ARG A 281 1.19 -26.26 -6.20
N MET A 282 -0.11 -25.99 -6.19
CA MET A 282 -0.99 -26.35 -5.10
C MET A 282 -2.11 -27.25 -5.58
N ASP A 283 -2.34 -28.35 -4.87
CA ASP A 283 -3.53 -29.17 -5.05
C ASP A 283 -4.46 -28.99 -3.84
N TYR A 284 -5.77 -28.88 -4.05
CA TYR A 284 -6.74 -28.66 -2.96
C TYR A 284 -8.11 -29.28 -3.25
N TYR A 285 -8.87 -29.58 -2.19
CA TYR A 285 -10.27 -30.03 -2.25
C TYR A 285 -11.01 -29.76 -0.93
N ALA A 286 -12.32 -29.57 -1.00
CA ALA A 286 -13.22 -29.49 0.14
C ALA A 286 -13.99 -30.81 0.41
N VAL A 287 -14.45 -30.96 1.65
CA VAL A 287 -15.33 -32.03 2.13
C VAL A 287 -16.50 -31.37 2.88
N ASP A 288 -17.73 -31.81 2.64
CA ASP A 288 -18.91 -31.35 3.36
C ASP A 288 -19.12 -32.09 4.70
N LYS A 289 -20.13 -31.68 5.49
CA LYS A 289 -20.42 -32.32 6.80
C LYS A 289 -20.94 -33.75 6.73
N LEU A 290 -21.27 -34.27 5.54
CA LEU A 290 -21.68 -35.65 5.32
C LEU A 290 -20.53 -36.51 4.74
N GLY A 291 -19.34 -35.93 4.56
CA GLY A 291 -18.18 -36.61 4.02
C GLY A 291 -18.13 -36.64 2.49
N ASN A 292 -19.01 -35.93 1.79
CA ASN A 292 -18.92 -35.80 0.34
C ASN A 292 -17.71 -34.95 0.00
N ARG A 293 -16.82 -35.51 -0.84
CA ARG A 293 -15.55 -34.90 -1.23
C ARG A 293 -15.60 -34.44 -2.68
N GLU A 294 -15.18 -33.20 -2.94
CA GLU A 294 -15.02 -32.73 -4.31
C GLU A 294 -13.77 -33.30 -5.01
N PRO A 295 -13.70 -33.30 -6.35
CA PRO A 295 -12.48 -33.62 -7.07
C PRO A 295 -11.31 -32.73 -6.67
N THR A 296 -10.08 -33.29 -6.64
CA THR A 296 -8.87 -32.50 -6.42
C THR A 296 -8.69 -31.49 -7.55
N LYS A 297 -8.58 -30.21 -7.19
CA LYS A 297 -8.22 -29.14 -8.10
C LYS A 297 -6.73 -28.88 -8.00
N THR A 298 -6.10 -28.50 -9.11
CA THR A 298 -4.70 -28.09 -9.15
C THR A 298 -4.62 -26.64 -9.60
N LEU A 299 -3.78 -25.88 -8.93
CA LEU A 299 -3.42 -24.52 -9.28
C LEU A 299 -1.90 -24.41 -9.35
N THR A 300 -1.40 -23.78 -10.41
CA THR A 300 -0.01 -23.30 -10.45
C THR A 300 -0.02 -21.82 -10.07
N ILE A 301 0.87 -21.41 -9.18
CA ILE A 301 1.04 -20.04 -8.71
C ILE A 301 2.44 -19.59 -9.10
N TYR A 302 2.59 -18.40 -9.66
CA TYR A 302 3.88 -17.84 -10.06
C TYR A 302 4.19 -16.65 -9.17
N LEU A 303 5.23 -16.69 -8.33
CA LEU A 303 5.62 -15.52 -7.54
C LEU A 303 6.50 -14.62 -8.41
N ASP A 304 6.17 -13.33 -8.50
CA ASP A 304 7.10 -12.37 -9.06
C ASP A 304 8.00 -11.82 -7.96
N ILE A 305 9.25 -12.27 -8.02
CA ILE A 305 10.29 -11.97 -7.04
C ILE A 305 11.40 -11.10 -7.63
N HIS A 306 11.24 -10.69 -8.90
CA HIS A 306 12.24 -9.89 -9.58
C HIS A 306 11.73 -8.47 -9.75
N PRO A 307 12.57 -7.45 -9.48
CA PRO A 307 12.26 -6.11 -9.92
C PRO A 307 12.09 -6.03 -11.44
N PRO A 308 11.28 -5.07 -11.93
CA PRO A 308 11.17 -4.79 -13.35
C PRO A 308 12.53 -4.38 -13.94
N VAL A 309 12.67 -4.47 -15.27
CA VAL A 309 13.83 -3.92 -16.00
C VAL A 309 13.35 -2.83 -16.94
N THR A 310 13.79 -1.59 -16.69
CA THR A 310 13.46 -0.46 -17.57
C THR A 310 14.57 -0.15 -18.57
N ARG A 311 14.17 0.19 -19.80
CA ARG A 311 15.06 0.69 -20.85
C ARG A 311 14.56 2.04 -21.40
N ILE A 312 15.53 2.88 -21.74
CA ILE A 312 15.30 4.16 -22.42
C ILE A 312 15.35 3.97 -23.95
N ILE A 313 14.43 4.62 -24.65
CA ILE A 313 14.32 4.61 -26.12
C ILE A 313 14.18 6.05 -26.59
N ALA A 314 15.06 6.49 -27.48
CA ALA A 314 14.88 7.75 -28.21
C ALA A 314 14.12 7.50 -29.51
N GLY A 315 13.08 8.29 -29.75
CA GLY A 315 12.40 8.34 -31.04
C GLY A 315 13.17 9.20 -32.05
N ASP A 316 12.52 9.52 -33.17
CA ASP A 316 13.13 10.38 -34.19
C ASP A 316 12.86 11.87 -33.94
N PRO A 317 13.80 12.77 -34.32
CA PRO A 317 15.11 12.47 -34.90
C PRO A 317 16.15 12.11 -33.83
N HIS A 318 16.99 11.11 -34.07
CA HIS A 318 18.14 10.81 -33.20
C HIS A 318 19.32 10.30 -34.02
N TYR A 319 20.52 10.32 -33.44
CA TYR A 319 21.72 9.77 -34.05
C TYR A 319 22.58 9.06 -33.00
N LEU A 320 22.77 7.75 -33.16
CA LEU A 320 23.72 7.01 -32.35
C LEU A 320 25.10 7.04 -33.02
N ALA A 321 26.02 7.80 -32.43
CA ALA A 321 27.39 7.92 -32.93
C ALA A 321 28.19 6.62 -32.69
N PRO A 322 29.23 6.33 -33.49
CA PRO A 322 30.07 5.13 -33.32
C PRO A 322 30.80 5.05 -31.98
N ASP A 323 30.96 6.17 -31.28
CA ASP A 323 31.53 6.24 -29.92
C ASP A 323 30.50 5.91 -28.82
N GLY A 324 29.27 5.54 -29.20
CA GLY A 324 28.18 5.18 -28.30
C GLY A 324 27.34 6.36 -27.80
N LYS A 325 27.62 7.60 -28.22
CA LYS A 325 26.82 8.77 -27.82
C LYS A 325 25.49 8.81 -28.56
N LEU A 326 24.40 8.90 -27.80
CA LEU A 326 23.07 9.12 -28.34
C LEU A 326 22.80 10.61 -28.46
N TRP A 327 22.79 11.11 -29.69
CA TRP A 327 22.46 12.48 -30.03
C TRP A 327 20.96 12.66 -30.27
N ILE A 328 20.39 13.72 -29.69
CA ILE A 328 18.98 14.07 -29.74
C ILE A 328 18.80 15.57 -30.03
N THR A 329 17.57 15.96 -30.35
CA THR A 329 17.13 17.36 -30.48
C THR A 329 16.07 17.65 -29.43
N SER A 330 15.67 18.92 -29.26
CA SER A 330 14.50 19.30 -28.46
C SER A 330 13.17 18.64 -28.92
N ARG A 331 13.13 18.07 -30.12
CA ARG A 331 11.95 17.42 -30.71
C ARG A 331 12.00 15.90 -30.63
N THR A 332 13.05 15.32 -30.06
CA THR A 332 13.22 13.88 -29.95
C THR A 332 12.45 13.36 -28.74
N PRO A 333 11.39 12.56 -28.92
CA PRO A 333 10.65 12.01 -27.80
C PRO A 333 11.48 10.90 -27.13
N ILE A 334 11.56 10.94 -25.81
CA ILE A 334 12.16 9.89 -24.98
C ILE A 334 11.04 9.04 -24.40
N GLU A 335 11.09 7.75 -24.69
CA GLU A 335 10.20 6.73 -24.16
C GLU A 335 10.94 5.89 -23.11
N LEU A 336 10.27 5.57 -22.02
CA LEU A 336 10.73 4.56 -21.06
C LEU A 336 9.84 3.32 -21.20
N ARG A 337 10.47 2.16 -21.41
CA ARG A 337 9.78 0.87 -21.49
C ARG A 337 10.29 -0.04 -20.39
N SER A 338 9.38 -0.45 -19.52
CA SER A 338 9.63 -1.51 -18.55
C SER A 338 9.23 -2.85 -19.14
N GLU A 339 10.06 -3.86 -18.92
CA GLU A 339 9.71 -5.26 -19.10
C GLU A 339 9.70 -5.92 -17.73
N ASP A 340 8.62 -6.63 -17.45
CA ASP A 340 8.45 -7.38 -16.22
C ASP A 340 7.57 -8.61 -16.49
N ALA A 341 7.83 -9.70 -15.77
CA ALA A 341 7.04 -10.92 -15.92
C ALA A 341 5.57 -10.70 -15.49
N SER A 342 5.34 -9.74 -14.59
CA SER A 342 4.01 -9.37 -14.12
C SER A 342 3.27 -8.28 -14.94
N GLY A 343 3.96 -7.67 -15.90
CA GLY A 343 3.36 -6.91 -16.99
C GLY A 343 2.94 -5.46 -16.71
N VAL A 344 3.02 -4.96 -15.46
CA VAL A 344 2.75 -3.54 -15.16
C VAL A 344 3.72 -3.01 -14.12
N ALA A 345 4.58 -2.07 -14.53
CA ALA A 345 5.43 -1.32 -13.62
C ALA A 345 5.15 0.19 -13.73
N ASN A 346 5.07 0.86 -12.59
CA ASN A 346 5.06 2.32 -12.52
C ASN A 346 6.49 2.81 -12.69
N ILE A 347 6.74 3.60 -13.74
CA ILE A 347 8.07 4.10 -14.06
C ILE A 347 8.21 5.54 -13.54
N PHE A 348 9.34 5.85 -12.95
CA PHE A 348 9.72 7.18 -12.48
C PHE A 348 11.02 7.60 -13.15
N TYR A 349 11.15 8.90 -13.46
CA TYR A 349 12.36 9.45 -14.08
C TYR A 349 12.68 10.86 -13.60
N ARG A 350 13.95 11.24 -13.68
CA ARG A 350 14.43 12.62 -13.50
C ARG A 350 15.50 12.98 -14.52
N ILE A 351 15.69 14.27 -14.74
CA ILE A 351 16.68 14.81 -15.68
C ILE A 351 17.61 15.74 -14.91
N ASP A 352 18.92 15.58 -15.10
CA ASP A 352 20.00 16.38 -14.53
C ASP A 352 19.92 16.58 -13.01
N GLY A 353 19.51 15.54 -12.29
CA GLY A 353 19.38 15.57 -10.83
C GLY A 353 18.21 16.42 -10.31
N GLY A 354 17.27 16.82 -11.18
CA GLY A 354 16.02 17.46 -10.77
C GLY A 354 15.06 16.48 -10.06
N ASP A 355 13.83 16.93 -9.83
CA ASP A 355 12.82 16.12 -9.15
C ASP A 355 12.41 14.88 -9.97
N TRP A 356 12.13 13.79 -9.25
CA TRP A 356 11.53 12.59 -9.81
C TRP A 356 10.09 12.84 -10.28
N ARG A 357 9.77 12.27 -11.43
CA ARG A 357 8.48 12.44 -12.11
C ARG A 357 7.91 11.08 -12.45
N HIS A 358 6.60 10.93 -12.27
CA HIS A 358 5.89 9.75 -12.76
C HIS A 358 5.84 9.78 -14.30
N TYR A 359 6.22 8.67 -14.92
CA TYR A 359 6.17 8.51 -16.37
C TYR A 359 4.74 8.23 -16.82
N THR A 360 4.12 9.22 -17.46
CA THR A 360 2.76 9.12 -18.00
C THR A 360 2.73 8.98 -19.53
N GLY A 361 3.91 8.96 -20.17
CA GLY A 361 4.08 8.90 -21.63
C GLY A 361 5.40 9.53 -22.07
N PRO A 362 5.72 9.51 -23.38
CA PRO A 362 6.96 10.05 -23.91
C PRO A 362 7.17 11.53 -23.53
N PHE A 363 8.41 11.89 -23.23
CA PHE A 363 8.78 13.25 -22.81
C PHE A 363 9.94 13.82 -23.65
N PHE A 364 10.18 15.12 -23.57
CA PHE A 364 11.28 15.80 -24.26
C PHE A 364 12.30 16.32 -23.26
N VAL A 365 13.58 16.39 -23.65
CA VAL A 365 14.68 16.85 -22.79
C VAL A 365 14.78 18.38 -22.84
N PRO A 366 14.44 19.09 -21.73
CA PRO A 366 14.52 20.55 -21.67
C PRO A 366 15.97 21.00 -21.45
N GLY A 367 16.22 22.31 -21.59
CA GLY A 367 17.53 22.90 -21.31
C GLY A 367 18.40 23.17 -22.54
N PRO A 368 19.64 23.64 -22.33
CA PRO A 368 20.57 24.03 -23.39
C PRO A 368 21.11 22.82 -24.18
N GLU A 369 21.88 23.05 -25.24
CA GLU A 369 22.63 22.00 -25.92
C GLU A 369 23.72 21.41 -25.01
N GLY A 370 24.09 20.15 -25.27
CA GLY A 370 25.10 19.42 -24.51
C GLY A 370 24.59 18.15 -23.85
N PRO A 371 25.37 17.56 -22.93
CA PRO A 371 25.02 16.31 -22.27
C PRO A 371 23.95 16.51 -21.20
N HIS A 372 22.94 15.64 -21.20
CA HIS A 372 21.89 15.54 -20.18
C HIS A 372 21.86 14.14 -19.59
N LYS A 373 21.85 14.03 -18.26
CA LYS A 373 21.72 12.76 -17.54
C LYS A 373 20.25 12.49 -17.25
N ILE A 374 19.74 11.35 -17.71
CA ILE A 374 18.41 10.86 -17.41
C ILE A 374 18.57 9.68 -16.45
N GLU A 375 17.92 9.75 -15.30
CA GLU A 375 17.86 8.66 -14.32
C GLU A 375 16.44 8.15 -14.23
N TYR A 376 16.26 6.83 -14.14
CA TYR A 376 14.95 6.20 -14.14
C TYR A 376 14.94 4.91 -13.31
N TYR A 377 13.79 4.57 -12.75
CA TYR A 377 13.52 3.27 -12.12
C TYR A 377 12.03 2.95 -12.23
N ALA A 378 11.66 1.69 -12.03
CA ALA A 378 10.30 1.22 -12.00
C ALA A 378 10.00 0.39 -10.75
N ILE A 379 8.73 0.38 -10.37
CA ILE A 379 8.17 -0.45 -9.31
C ILE A 379 7.06 -1.27 -9.93
N ASP A 380 7.13 -2.60 -9.83
CA ASP A 380 6.06 -3.47 -10.32
C ASP A 380 4.77 -3.32 -9.49
N ALA A 381 3.70 -4.01 -9.90
CA ALA A 381 2.43 -4.03 -9.16
C ALA A 381 2.51 -4.73 -7.78
N TYR A 382 3.69 -5.23 -7.40
CA TYR A 382 3.94 -6.08 -6.24
C TYR A 382 4.94 -5.45 -5.25
N GLY A 383 5.45 -4.25 -5.56
CA GLY A 383 6.39 -3.50 -4.73
C GLY A 383 7.86 -3.81 -4.97
N ASN A 384 8.18 -4.67 -5.95
CA ASN A 384 9.57 -4.90 -6.33
C ASN A 384 10.06 -3.67 -7.11
N ARG A 385 11.02 -2.95 -6.52
CA ARG A 385 11.63 -1.74 -7.08
C ARG A 385 12.99 -2.07 -7.68
N GLU A 386 13.24 -1.64 -8.92
CA GLU A 386 14.56 -1.80 -9.53
C GLU A 386 15.57 -0.79 -8.97
N GLU A 387 16.86 -1.09 -9.13
CA GLU A 387 17.92 -0.13 -8.86
C GLU A 387 17.84 1.04 -9.84
N VAL A 388 18.25 2.24 -9.39
CA VAL A 388 18.21 3.43 -10.24
C VAL A 388 19.14 3.26 -11.43
N GLN A 389 18.55 3.25 -12.63
CA GLN A 389 19.25 3.23 -13.90
C GLN A 389 19.61 4.65 -14.33
N SER A 390 20.63 4.78 -15.19
CA SER A 390 21.00 6.08 -15.74
C SER A 390 21.52 6.00 -17.17
N ALA A 391 21.23 7.03 -17.96
CA ALA A 391 21.70 7.21 -19.33
C ALA A 391 22.09 8.68 -19.57
N VAL A 392 23.03 8.92 -20.49
CA VAL A 392 23.41 10.27 -20.92
C VAL A 392 23.04 10.44 -22.40
N VAL A 393 22.28 11.49 -22.70
CA VAL A 393 21.92 11.91 -24.07
C VAL A 393 22.59 13.23 -24.40
N TRP A 394 22.96 13.44 -25.65
CA TRP A 394 23.65 14.65 -26.12
C TRP A 394 22.71 15.46 -26.99
N LYS A 395 22.32 16.63 -26.52
CA LYS A 395 21.37 17.50 -27.22
C LYS A 395 22.09 18.44 -28.16
N ASP A 396 21.66 18.47 -29.42
CA ASP A 396 22.13 19.39 -30.46
C ASP A 396 20.92 19.87 -31.29
N ASP A 397 20.62 21.16 -31.21
CA ASP A 397 19.57 21.81 -32.01
C ASP A 397 20.18 22.72 -33.10
N SER A 398 21.50 22.79 -33.19
CA SER A 398 22.23 23.72 -34.04
C SER A 398 22.32 23.20 -35.47
N ALA A 399 21.89 24.04 -36.41
CA ALA A 399 22.04 23.74 -37.82
C ALA A 399 23.51 23.89 -38.26
N PRO A 400 24.01 23.03 -39.17
CA PRO A 400 25.33 23.22 -39.75
C PRO A 400 25.40 24.49 -40.59
N VAL A 401 26.57 25.13 -40.65
CA VAL A 401 26.84 26.32 -41.49
C VAL A 401 27.83 25.96 -42.58
N THR A 402 27.49 26.26 -43.84
CA THR A 402 28.39 26.08 -44.98
C THR A 402 29.15 27.37 -45.28
N GLN A 403 30.47 27.29 -45.42
CA GLN A 403 31.31 28.40 -45.86
C GLN A 403 32.01 28.05 -47.20
N PRO A 404 32.02 28.96 -48.19
CA PRO A 404 32.75 28.71 -49.44
C PRO A 404 34.27 28.81 -49.22
N SER A 405 35.02 27.80 -49.67
CA SER A 405 36.48 27.85 -49.75
C SER A 405 36.94 27.99 -51.20
N VAL A 406 37.67 29.05 -51.52
CA VAL A 406 38.36 29.19 -52.81
C VAL A 406 39.80 28.69 -52.63
N SER A 407 40.11 27.50 -53.15
CA SER A 407 41.51 27.11 -53.38
C SER A 407 41.98 27.84 -54.63
N GLY A 408 43.10 28.58 -54.52
CA GLY A 408 43.71 29.28 -55.65
C GLY A 408 44.10 28.33 -56.80
N PRO A 409 44.23 28.87 -58.02
CA PRO A 409 44.53 28.09 -59.23
C PRO A 409 45.88 27.37 -59.19
#